data_AF-A0A6L8ENB1-F1
#
_entry.id   AF-A0A6L8ENB1-F1
#
_cell.length_a   1.000
_cell.length_b   1.000
_cell.length_c   1.000
_cell.angle_alpha   90.00
_cell.angle_beta   90.00
_cell.angle_gamma   90.00
#
_symmetry.space_group_name_H-M   'P 1'
#
loop_
_entity.id
_entity.type
_entity.pdbx_description
1 polymer ?
#
loop_
_entity_poly.entity_id
_entity_poly.type
_entity_poly.pdbx_seq_one_letter_code
_entity_poly.pdbx_strand_id
1 'polypeptide(L)'
;MSNELAEIKGLLEKLDAKLNRLEDVEAIQRLIVTYARGCDRGNDPEIIGPCFAEDGTWECKGFGKYHGREKLAKGLYGIAGEKIWWSLHYMISPLIDIAPDGRTATVFWYLWESATVPNPHTDEAESHWIGGTYDCECVKQDGRWLFRSMELKLNMVSPYDDGWVKAKFLDGSRNSPYLMNLEQGEYYWCACGRSKNQPFCDGSHKDTRREPLKFKLDDFRHVALCGCKYSKTKPWCDGSHLKLNLG
;
A
#
# COMPACT_ATOMS: atom_id res chain seq x y z
N MET A 1 -2.54 53.56 -29.71
CA MET A 1 -1.73 53.68 -28.48
C MET A 1 -2.44 53.28 -27.20
N SER A 2 -3.44 54.02 -26.67
CA SER A 2 -4.07 53.68 -25.38
C SER A 2 -4.76 52.29 -25.36
N ASN A 3 -5.50 51.98 -26.43
CA ASN A 3 -6.24 50.70 -26.54
C ASN A 3 -5.33 49.49 -26.75
N GLU A 4 -4.31 49.62 -27.61
CA GLU A 4 -3.31 48.56 -27.85
C GLU A 4 -2.51 48.24 -26.60
N LEU A 5 -2.14 49.25 -25.79
CA LEU A 5 -1.42 49.03 -24.54
C LEU A 5 -2.30 48.29 -23.52
N ALA A 6 -3.60 48.59 -23.45
CA ALA A 6 -4.54 47.87 -22.59
C ALA A 6 -4.73 46.41 -23.04
N GLU A 7 -4.83 46.18 -24.34
CA GLU A 7 -4.92 44.83 -24.91
C GLU A 7 -3.66 44.00 -24.64
N ILE A 8 -2.47 44.58 -24.85
CA ILE A 8 -1.19 43.93 -24.54
C ILE A 8 -1.10 43.57 -23.05
N LYS A 9 -1.50 44.47 -22.15
CA LYS A 9 -1.53 44.18 -20.70
C LYS A 9 -2.45 43.00 -20.38
N GLY A 10 -3.66 43.00 -20.95
CA GLY A 10 -4.59 41.88 -20.75
C GLY A 10 -4.09 40.55 -21.32
N LEU A 11 -3.32 40.57 -22.41
CA LEU A 11 -2.67 39.38 -22.96
C LEU A 11 -1.53 38.89 -22.04
N LEU A 12 -0.69 39.80 -21.53
CA LEU A 12 0.38 39.48 -20.59
C LEU A 12 -0.17 38.85 -19.31
N GLU A 13 -1.21 39.43 -18.71
CA GLU A 13 -1.86 38.88 -17.51
C GLU A 13 -2.39 37.45 -17.73
N LYS A 14 -2.97 37.18 -18.92
CA LYS A 14 -3.45 35.84 -19.28
C LYS A 14 -2.29 34.86 -19.50
N LEU A 15 -1.18 35.31 -20.08
CA LEU A 15 0.00 34.48 -20.28
C LEU A 15 0.69 34.17 -18.95
N ASP A 16 0.84 35.15 -18.06
CA ASP A 16 1.39 34.95 -16.72
C ASP A 16 0.54 33.97 -15.91
N ALA A 17 -0.79 34.09 -15.97
CA ALA A 17 -1.68 33.14 -15.30
C ALA A 17 -1.52 31.70 -15.83
N LYS A 18 -1.35 31.54 -17.15
CA LYS A 18 -1.10 30.23 -17.76
C LYS A 18 0.29 29.68 -17.41
N LEU A 19 1.31 30.54 -17.41
CA LEU A 19 2.68 30.17 -17.05
C LEU A 19 2.74 29.71 -15.59
N ASN A 20 2.21 30.51 -14.67
CA ASN A 20 2.14 30.16 -13.25
C ASN A 20 1.46 28.80 -13.03
N ARG A 21 0.36 28.53 -13.76
CA ARG A 21 -0.33 27.23 -13.68
C ARG A 21 0.56 26.07 -14.16
N LEU A 22 1.33 26.25 -15.23
CA LEU A 22 2.26 25.22 -15.72
C LEU A 22 3.44 25.01 -14.77
N GLU A 23 3.97 26.08 -14.19
CA GLU A 23 5.01 26.02 -13.16
C GLU A 23 4.52 25.31 -11.89
N ASP A 24 3.27 25.53 -11.49
CA ASP A 24 2.64 24.83 -10.37
C ASP A 24 2.49 23.32 -10.64
N VAL A 25 2.10 22.94 -11.86
CA VAL A 25 2.03 21.53 -12.27
C VAL A 25 3.42 20.88 -12.21
N GLU A 26 4.45 21.53 -12.76
CA GLU A 26 5.84 21.05 -12.71
C GLU A 26 6.36 20.96 -11.26
N ALA A 27 6.02 21.93 -10.41
CA ALA A 27 6.40 21.91 -9.00
C ALA A 27 5.77 20.72 -8.25
N ILE A 28 4.52 20.38 -8.54
CA ILE A 28 3.87 19.19 -7.97
C ILE A 28 4.47 17.91 -8.55
N GLN A 29 4.84 17.85 -9.84
CA GLN A 29 5.54 16.69 -10.39
C GLN A 29 6.88 16.45 -9.68
N ARG A 30 7.65 17.51 -9.43
CA ARG A 30 8.89 17.45 -8.63
C ARG A 30 8.64 17.00 -7.20
N LEU A 31 7.53 17.43 -6.59
CA LEU A 31 7.13 16.99 -5.26
C LEU A 31 6.87 15.47 -5.23
N ILE A 32 6.13 14.92 -6.21
CA ILE A 32 5.89 13.47 -6.34
C ILE A 32 7.20 12.70 -6.48
N VAL A 33 8.11 13.16 -7.34
CA VAL A 33 9.43 12.52 -7.53
C VAL A 33 10.28 12.60 -6.26
N THR A 34 10.24 13.73 -5.54
CA THR A 34 10.97 13.89 -4.27
C THR A 34 10.46 12.90 -3.23
N TYR A 35 9.15 12.75 -3.11
CA TYR A 35 8.52 11.76 -2.24
C TYR A 35 8.93 10.33 -2.60
N ALA A 36 8.84 9.94 -3.88
CA ALA A 36 9.26 8.61 -4.35
C ALA A 36 10.73 8.32 -4.00
N ARG A 37 11.63 9.29 -4.21
CA ARG A 37 13.05 9.16 -3.83
C ARG A 37 13.26 9.04 -2.33
N GLY A 38 12.41 9.68 -1.52
CA GLY A 38 12.40 9.49 -0.07
C GLY A 38 12.00 8.06 0.29
N CYS A 39 10.98 7.52 -0.37
CA CYS A 39 10.55 6.14 -0.18
C CYS A 39 11.64 5.12 -0.53
N ASP A 40 12.26 5.26 -1.70
CA ASP A 40 13.33 4.38 -2.20
C ASP A 40 14.64 4.47 -1.39
N ARG A 41 14.75 5.45 -0.48
CA ARG A 41 15.85 5.61 0.48
C ARG A 41 15.50 5.10 1.87
N GLY A 42 14.64 4.08 1.93
CA GLY A 42 14.19 3.51 3.20
C GLY A 42 13.25 4.45 3.95
N ASN A 43 12.33 5.09 3.23
CA ASN A 43 11.40 6.10 3.78
C ASN A 43 12.11 7.17 4.60
N ASP A 44 13.16 7.78 4.03
CA ASP A 44 14.00 8.79 4.70
C ASP A 44 13.13 9.96 5.23
N PRO A 45 13.04 10.15 6.56
CA PRO A 45 12.17 11.16 7.15
C PRO A 45 12.59 12.60 6.81
N GLU A 46 13.88 12.83 6.51
CA GLU A 46 14.40 14.15 6.12
C GLU A 46 14.01 14.52 4.68
N ILE A 47 13.66 13.53 3.86
CA ILE A 47 13.16 13.75 2.49
C ILE A 47 11.63 13.75 2.48
N ILE A 48 11.01 12.76 3.12
CA ILE A 48 9.56 12.59 3.12
C ILE A 48 8.87 13.68 3.93
N GLY A 49 9.34 13.97 5.14
CA GLY A 49 8.70 14.96 6.02
C GLY A 49 8.47 16.31 5.34
N PRO A 50 9.50 16.93 4.74
CA PRO A 50 9.37 18.20 4.02
C PRO A 50 8.43 18.18 2.80
N CYS A 51 7.97 17.01 2.33
CA CYS A 51 6.98 16.93 1.27
C CYS A 51 5.55 17.20 1.75
N PHE A 52 5.27 17.13 3.06
CA PHE A 52 3.93 17.27 3.62
C PHE A 52 3.72 18.62 4.31
N ALA A 53 2.48 19.12 4.34
CA ALA A 53 2.07 20.21 5.23
C ALA A 53 2.24 19.81 6.70
N GLU A 54 2.33 20.78 7.60
CA GLU A 54 2.54 20.53 9.04
C GLU A 54 1.46 19.61 9.64
N ASP A 55 0.19 19.83 9.25
CA ASP A 55 -0.99 19.05 9.62
C ASP A 55 -1.33 17.93 8.62
N GLY A 56 -0.41 17.62 7.70
CA GLY A 56 -0.63 16.68 6.61
C GLY A 56 -1.01 15.27 7.07
N THR A 57 -1.66 14.52 6.18
CA THR A 57 -2.09 13.13 6.45
C THR A 57 -1.55 12.16 5.43
N TRP A 58 -1.26 10.94 5.88
CA TRP A 58 -0.92 9.81 5.03
C TRP A 58 -1.70 8.59 5.49
N GLU A 59 -2.31 7.86 4.56
CA GLU A 59 -2.98 6.61 4.88
C GLU A 59 -2.84 5.55 3.80
N CYS A 60 -2.76 4.30 4.23
CA CYS A 60 -2.81 3.14 3.37
C CYS A 60 -3.36 1.96 4.15
N LYS A 61 -4.42 1.34 3.62
CA LYS A 61 -5.03 0.16 4.23
C LYS A 61 -4.03 -0.99 4.31
N GLY A 62 -3.71 -1.42 5.53
CA GLY A 62 -2.73 -2.50 5.80
C GLY A 62 -1.36 -1.98 6.25
N PHE A 63 -1.04 -0.71 5.99
CA PHE A 63 0.21 -0.10 6.40
C PHE A 63 0.03 0.85 7.58
N GLY A 64 -0.98 1.73 7.55
CA GLY A 64 -1.27 2.64 8.66
C GLY A 64 -2.04 3.89 8.24
N LYS A 65 -2.32 4.73 9.23
CA LYS A 65 -2.86 6.08 9.07
C LYS A 65 -2.12 7.02 10.02
N TYR A 66 -1.56 8.08 9.47
CA TYR A 66 -0.73 9.05 10.19
C TYR A 66 -1.23 10.46 9.93
N HIS A 67 -1.07 11.32 10.94
CA HIS A 67 -1.48 12.72 10.91
C HIS A 67 -0.42 13.58 11.59
N GLY A 68 -0.06 14.68 10.94
CA GLY A 68 1.03 15.57 11.30
C GLY A 68 2.37 15.13 10.72
N ARG A 69 3.11 16.09 10.14
CA ARG A 69 4.38 15.88 9.42
C ARG A 69 5.39 15.01 10.17
N GLU A 70 5.61 15.28 11.45
CA GLU A 70 6.59 14.54 12.24
C GLU A 70 6.16 13.08 12.47
N LYS A 71 4.88 12.87 12.82
CA LYS A 71 4.34 11.54 13.10
C LYS A 71 4.26 10.70 11.82
N LEU A 72 3.89 11.29 10.69
CA LEU A 72 3.86 10.57 9.41
C LEU A 72 5.26 10.21 8.93
N ALA A 73 6.25 11.11 9.04
CA ALA A 73 7.62 10.81 8.61
C ALA A 73 8.21 9.65 9.46
N LYS A 74 8.00 9.70 10.78
CA LYS A 74 8.41 8.62 11.68
C LYS A 74 7.66 7.30 11.42
N GLY A 75 6.35 7.38 11.16
CA GLY A 75 5.51 6.21 10.89
C GLY A 75 5.92 5.51 9.59
N LEU A 76 6.18 6.28 8.53
CA LEU A 76 6.68 5.77 7.26
C LEU A 76 8.09 5.20 7.39
N TYR A 77 8.99 5.89 8.10
CA TYR A 77 10.31 5.33 8.39
C TYR A 77 10.23 3.97 9.08
N GLY A 78 9.31 3.76 10.03
CA GLY A 78 9.12 2.46 10.68
C GLY A 78 8.59 1.36 9.74
N ILE A 79 7.86 1.72 8.67
CA ILE A 79 7.44 0.75 7.64
C ILE A 79 8.67 0.25 6.86
N ALA A 80 9.62 1.15 6.58
CA ALA A 80 10.90 0.75 6.00
C ALA A 80 11.71 -0.02 7.04
N GLY A 81 12.26 -1.17 6.65
CA GLY A 81 12.98 -2.07 7.54
C GLY A 81 12.09 -3.11 8.25
N GLU A 82 10.87 -2.78 8.68
CA GLU A 82 9.95 -3.78 9.25
C GLU A 82 9.15 -4.54 8.19
N LYS A 83 8.60 -3.81 7.20
CA LYS A 83 7.67 -4.37 6.21
C LYS A 83 8.20 -4.32 4.79
N ILE A 84 9.04 -3.34 4.46
CA ILE A 84 9.65 -3.17 3.14
C ILE A 84 11.14 -2.94 3.36
N TRP A 85 11.99 -3.85 2.88
CA TRP A 85 13.44 -3.77 3.04
C TRP A 85 14.13 -2.99 1.93
N TRP A 86 13.55 -3.05 0.74
CA TRP A 86 13.99 -2.28 -0.42
C TRP A 86 12.79 -1.99 -1.29
N SER A 87 12.80 -0.86 -1.98
CA SER A 87 11.74 -0.45 -2.91
C SER A 87 12.30 0.38 -4.05
N LEU A 88 11.57 0.36 -5.16
CA LEU A 88 11.74 1.24 -6.30
C LEU A 88 10.37 1.66 -6.80
N HIS A 89 10.01 2.93 -6.57
CA HIS A 89 8.70 3.47 -6.88
C HIS A 89 8.64 4.10 -8.28
N TYR A 90 7.81 3.53 -9.15
CA TYR A 90 7.39 4.18 -10.38
C TYR A 90 6.03 4.88 -10.16
N MET A 91 6.08 6.21 -10.11
CA MET A 91 4.90 7.07 -10.02
C MET A 91 4.49 7.50 -11.43
N ILE A 92 3.43 6.87 -11.97
CA ILE A 92 3.14 6.89 -13.41
C ILE A 92 1.86 7.70 -13.69
N SER A 93 1.89 8.46 -14.78
CA SER A 93 0.76 9.22 -15.34
C SER A 93 0.06 10.12 -14.32
N PRO A 94 0.78 11.08 -13.70
CA PRO A 94 0.16 12.00 -12.74
C PRO A 94 -0.89 12.88 -13.43
N LEU A 95 -2.09 12.91 -12.87
CA LEU A 95 -3.14 13.87 -13.17
C LEU A 95 -3.13 14.94 -12.08
N ILE A 96 -2.90 16.20 -12.46
CA ILE A 96 -2.73 17.33 -11.53
C ILE A 96 -3.71 18.43 -11.93
N ASP A 97 -4.68 18.70 -11.05
CA ASP A 97 -5.69 19.71 -11.25
C ASP A 97 -5.53 20.84 -10.23
N ILE A 98 -4.90 21.93 -10.67
CA ILE A 98 -4.73 23.15 -9.86
C ILE A 98 -6.09 23.87 -9.72
N ALA A 99 -6.48 24.20 -8.49
CA ALA A 99 -7.69 24.96 -8.20
C ALA A 99 -7.65 26.37 -8.82
N PRO A 100 -8.81 26.99 -9.12
CA PRO A 100 -8.84 28.32 -9.75
C PRO A 100 -8.12 29.42 -8.96
N ASP A 101 -8.00 29.27 -7.64
CA ASP A 101 -7.30 30.23 -6.78
C ASP A 101 -5.77 30.06 -6.77
N GLY A 102 -5.24 29.00 -7.39
CA GLY A 102 -3.82 28.68 -7.44
C GLY A 102 -3.21 28.28 -6.09
N ARG A 103 -4.03 27.93 -5.08
CA ARG A 103 -3.57 27.64 -3.71
C ARG A 103 -3.66 26.17 -3.34
N THR A 104 -4.52 25.41 -4.01
CA THR A 104 -4.69 23.98 -3.78
C THR A 104 -4.72 23.21 -5.09
N ALA A 105 -4.52 21.90 -5.03
CA ALA A 105 -4.63 21.01 -6.17
C ALA A 105 -5.12 19.63 -5.75
N THR A 106 -5.88 18.96 -6.61
CA THR A 106 -6.14 17.53 -6.52
C THR A 106 -5.18 16.78 -7.42
N VAL A 107 -4.62 15.68 -6.92
CA VAL A 107 -3.55 14.96 -7.60
C VAL A 107 -3.81 13.46 -7.53
N PHE A 108 -3.67 12.78 -8.66
CA PHE A 108 -3.80 11.33 -8.78
C PHE A 108 -2.61 10.75 -9.54
N TRP A 109 -2.13 9.57 -9.18
CA TRP A 109 -1.19 8.81 -10.01
C TRP A 109 -1.27 7.29 -9.77
N TYR A 110 -0.74 6.52 -10.72
CA TYR A 110 -0.57 5.08 -10.60
C TYR A 110 0.75 4.75 -9.92
N LEU A 111 0.74 3.73 -9.08
CA LEU A 111 1.93 3.11 -8.49
C LEU A 111 2.24 1.80 -9.20
N TRP A 112 3.49 1.68 -9.65
CA TRP A 112 4.13 0.39 -9.91
C TRP A 112 5.43 0.33 -9.12
N GLU A 113 5.59 -0.65 -8.25
CA GLU A 113 6.72 -0.72 -7.34
C GLU A 113 7.28 -2.15 -7.34
N SER A 114 8.59 -2.25 -7.48
CA SER A 114 9.32 -3.47 -7.12
C SER A 114 9.85 -3.31 -5.70
N ALA A 115 9.57 -4.29 -4.86
CA ALA A 115 9.96 -4.25 -3.46
C ALA A 115 10.61 -5.56 -3.03
N THR A 116 11.47 -5.47 -2.03
CA THR A 116 11.88 -6.62 -1.21
C THR A 116 11.12 -6.56 0.09
N VAL A 117 10.36 -7.61 0.38
CA VAL A 117 9.52 -7.76 1.57
C VAL A 117 10.07 -8.93 2.39
N PRO A 118 10.17 -8.82 3.72
CA PRO A 118 10.48 -9.98 4.55
C PRO A 118 9.37 -11.03 4.43
N ASN A 119 9.77 -12.28 4.18
CA ASN A 119 8.86 -13.41 4.32
C ASN A 119 8.44 -13.52 5.80
N PRO A 120 7.14 -13.46 6.13
CA PRO A 120 6.67 -13.44 7.52
C PRO A 120 6.82 -14.79 8.25
N HIS A 121 7.37 -15.81 7.59
CA HIS A 121 7.57 -17.16 8.09
C HIS A 121 9.04 -17.59 8.13
N THR A 122 9.89 -17.05 7.26
CA THR A 122 11.32 -17.42 7.16
C THR A 122 12.28 -16.27 7.49
N ASP A 123 11.79 -15.03 7.57
CA ASP A 123 12.62 -13.81 7.66
C ASP A 123 13.64 -13.71 6.51
N GLU A 124 13.39 -14.37 5.39
CA GLU A 124 14.18 -14.23 4.17
C GLU A 124 13.59 -13.12 3.29
N ALA A 125 14.42 -12.55 2.41
CA ALA A 125 14.02 -11.53 1.46
C ALA A 125 13.16 -12.13 0.33
N GLU A 126 11.96 -11.60 0.09
CA GLU A 126 11.11 -11.96 -1.05
C GLU A 126 10.88 -10.78 -1.99
N SER A 127 11.08 -11.03 -3.28
CA SER A 127 10.78 -10.07 -4.33
C SER A 127 9.27 -9.93 -4.52
N HIS A 128 8.77 -8.70 -4.55
CA HIS A 128 7.36 -8.40 -4.68
C HIS A 128 7.10 -7.32 -5.74
N TRP A 129 6.00 -7.48 -6.45
CA TRP A 129 5.33 -6.42 -7.19
C TRP A 129 4.26 -5.78 -6.32
N ILE A 130 4.35 -4.47 -6.15
CA ILE A 130 3.35 -3.65 -5.47
C ILE A 130 2.72 -2.73 -6.52
N GLY A 131 1.40 -2.69 -6.54
CA GLY A 131 0.66 -1.92 -7.53
C GLY A 131 -0.56 -1.27 -6.90
N GLY A 132 -0.85 -0.04 -7.29
CA GLY A 132 -1.91 0.74 -6.67
C GLY A 132 -2.12 2.09 -7.32
N THR A 133 -2.83 2.95 -6.60
CA THR A 133 -3.03 4.35 -6.96
C THR A 133 -2.87 5.23 -5.74
N TYR A 134 -2.47 6.47 -5.97
CA TYR A 134 -2.48 7.52 -4.96
C TYR A 134 -3.57 8.55 -5.31
N ASP A 135 -4.32 8.95 -4.30
CA ASP A 135 -5.21 10.11 -4.33
C ASP A 135 -4.70 11.12 -3.29
N CYS A 136 -4.43 12.34 -3.73
CA CYS A 136 -3.81 13.37 -2.91
C CYS A 136 -4.48 14.72 -3.06
N GLU A 137 -4.43 15.51 -1.98
CA GLU A 137 -4.63 16.95 -2.03
C GLU A 137 -3.30 17.65 -1.74
N CYS A 138 -2.99 18.69 -2.51
CA CYS A 138 -1.83 19.54 -2.29
C CYS A 138 -2.27 20.96 -1.89
N VAL A 139 -1.40 21.63 -1.13
CA VAL A 139 -1.55 23.03 -0.72
C VAL A 139 -0.26 23.80 -1.00
N LYS A 140 -0.39 25.05 -1.45
CA LYS A 140 0.72 25.97 -1.65
C LYS A 140 0.91 26.83 -0.40
N GLN A 141 2.04 26.68 0.27
CA GLN A 141 2.43 27.43 1.47
C GLN A 141 3.79 28.09 1.22
N ASP A 142 3.88 29.41 1.45
CA ASP A 142 5.11 30.19 1.23
C ASP A 142 5.76 29.97 -0.15
N GLY A 143 4.92 29.88 -1.19
CA GLY A 143 5.36 29.65 -2.57
C GLY A 143 5.73 28.21 -2.91
N ARG A 144 5.63 27.26 -1.98
CA ARG A 144 5.96 25.84 -2.17
C ARG A 144 4.73 24.96 -2.10
N TRP A 145 4.65 23.98 -3.00
CA TRP A 145 3.63 22.93 -2.96
C TRP A 145 4.01 21.84 -1.97
N LEU A 146 3.02 21.39 -1.19
CA LEU A 146 3.14 20.34 -0.18
C LEU A 146 1.90 19.44 -0.22
N PHE A 147 2.06 18.17 0.13
CA PHE A 147 0.94 17.26 0.33
C PHE A 147 0.17 17.62 1.60
N ARG A 148 -1.13 17.87 1.47
CA ARG A 148 -2.07 18.04 2.58
C ARG A 148 -2.66 16.68 3.00
N SER A 149 -3.00 15.86 2.02
CA SER A 149 -3.46 14.49 2.24
C SER A 149 -2.92 13.58 1.17
N MET A 150 -2.66 12.33 1.54
CA MET A 150 -2.21 11.27 0.65
C MET A 150 -2.85 9.95 1.08
N GLU A 151 -3.63 9.35 0.19
CA GLU A 151 -4.18 8.00 0.36
C GLU A 151 -3.57 7.08 -0.70
N LEU A 152 -2.83 6.05 -0.26
CA LEU A 152 -2.37 4.96 -1.11
C LEU A 152 -3.38 3.81 -1.07
N LYS A 153 -3.95 3.50 -2.24
CA LYS A 153 -4.86 2.39 -2.48
C LYS A 153 -4.10 1.26 -3.16
N LEU A 154 -3.86 0.19 -2.41
CA LEU A 154 -3.20 -1.00 -2.93
C LEU A 154 -4.16 -1.85 -3.76
N ASN A 155 -3.77 -2.13 -4.99
CA ASN A 155 -4.46 -3.03 -5.90
C ASN A 155 -3.83 -4.42 -5.90
N MET A 156 -2.54 -4.52 -5.57
CA MET A 156 -1.79 -5.77 -5.42
C MET A 156 -0.55 -5.58 -4.54
N VAL A 157 -0.17 -6.65 -3.84
CA VAL A 157 1.13 -6.84 -3.18
C VAL A 157 1.47 -8.32 -3.39
N SER A 158 2.14 -8.62 -4.49
CA SER A 158 2.28 -9.97 -5.01
C SER A 158 3.73 -10.41 -5.03
N PRO A 159 4.05 -11.64 -4.59
CA PRO A 159 5.36 -12.20 -4.84
C PRO A 159 5.67 -12.17 -6.35
N TYR A 160 6.91 -11.84 -6.69
CA TYR A 160 7.37 -11.72 -8.07
C TYR A 160 7.15 -13.02 -8.86
N ASP A 161 7.52 -14.15 -8.27
CA ASP A 161 7.46 -15.47 -8.92
C ASP A 161 6.02 -15.98 -9.12
N ASP A 162 5.14 -15.71 -8.15
CA ASP A 162 3.75 -16.14 -8.20
C ASP A 162 2.85 -15.22 -9.04
N GLY A 163 3.18 -13.93 -9.04
CA GLY A 163 2.39 -12.88 -9.67
C GLY A 163 0.99 -12.72 -9.05
N TRP A 164 0.26 -11.72 -9.56
CA TRP A 164 -1.03 -11.31 -9.00
C TRP A 164 -2.20 -12.26 -9.30
N VAL A 165 -2.01 -13.23 -10.19
CA VAL A 165 -3.03 -14.26 -10.48
C VAL A 165 -3.06 -15.32 -9.38
N LYS A 166 -1.88 -15.79 -8.93
CA LYS A 166 -1.76 -16.81 -7.87
C LYS A 166 -1.84 -16.20 -6.47
N ALA A 167 -1.11 -15.11 -6.23
CA ALA A 167 -0.98 -14.46 -4.92
C ALA A 167 -1.09 -12.94 -5.05
N LYS A 168 -2.33 -12.41 -5.02
CA LYS A 168 -2.58 -10.97 -5.21
C LYS A 168 -2.20 -10.08 -4.01
N PHE A 169 -2.17 -10.65 -2.79
CA PHE A 169 -1.85 -9.95 -1.55
C PHE A 169 -1.10 -10.87 -0.58
N LEU A 170 -0.28 -10.29 0.30
CA LEU A 170 0.56 -10.90 1.35
C LEU A 170 -0.14 -11.77 2.43
N ASP A 171 -1.37 -12.26 2.27
CA ASP A 171 -2.06 -12.90 3.39
C ASP A 171 -1.33 -14.16 3.90
N GLY A 172 -1.01 -14.18 5.21
CA GLY A 172 -0.11 -15.10 5.95
C GLY A 172 -0.58 -16.55 6.01
N SER A 173 -0.79 -17.12 4.84
CA SER A 173 -1.20 -18.49 4.60
C SER A 173 0.04 -19.36 4.41
N ARG A 174 0.20 -20.35 5.29
CA ARG A 174 1.32 -21.30 5.22
C ARG A 174 1.19 -22.18 3.98
N ASN A 175 2.18 -22.24 3.09
CA ASN A 175 2.13 -23.08 1.88
C ASN A 175 2.33 -24.61 2.13
N SER A 176 1.92 -25.09 3.29
CA SER A 176 1.97 -26.50 3.70
C SER A 176 0.92 -26.77 4.78
N PRO A 177 0.45 -28.02 4.97
CA PRO A 177 -0.53 -28.34 5.99
C PRO A 177 0.03 -28.19 7.41
N TYR A 178 -0.88 -27.98 8.37
CA TYR A 178 -0.63 -28.19 9.78
C TYR A 178 -0.93 -29.66 10.09
N LEU A 179 0.13 -30.44 10.34
CA LEU A 179 0.03 -31.81 10.82
C LEU A 179 -0.05 -31.79 12.34
N MET A 180 -1.13 -32.31 12.92
CA MET A 180 -1.31 -32.28 14.36
C MET A 180 -2.26 -33.36 14.88
N ASN A 181 -2.18 -33.61 16.17
CA ASN A 181 -3.07 -34.49 16.90
C ASN A 181 -4.17 -33.64 17.51
N LEU A 182 -5.42 -33.96 17.22
CA LEU A 182 -6.57 -33.29 17.81
C LEU A 182 -7.40 -34.30 18.56
N GLU A 183 -7.78 -33.94 19.78
CA GLU A 183 -8.74 -34.67 20.59
C GLU A 183 -10.15 -34.53 20.03
N GLN A 184 -11.09 -35.30 20.58
CA GLN A 184 -12.52 -35.08 20.35
C GLN A 184 -12.89 -33.65 20.75
N GLY A 185 -13.55 -32.92 19.85
CA GLY A 185 -13.90 -31.54 20.12
C GLY A 185 -14.41 -30.75 18.92
N GLU A 186 -14.88 -29.54 19.20
CA GLU A 186 -15.23 -28.55 18.20
C GLU A 186 -14.09 -27.54 18.03
N TYR A 187 -13.77 -27.23 16.78
CA TYR A 187 -12.67 -26.37 16.40
C TYR A 187 -13.11 -25.33 15.38
N TYR A 188 -12.42 -24.19 15.35
CA TYR A 188 -12.65 -23.11 14.39
C TYR A 188 -11.39 -22.88 13.59
N TRP A 189 -11.37 -23.32 12.33
CA TRP A 189 -10.24 -23.14 11.43
C TRP A 189 -10.19 -21.70 10.90
N CYS A 190 -9.02 -21.08 10.97
CA CYS A 190 -8.79 -19.73 10.48
C CYS A 190 -8.79 -19.71 8.94
N ALA A 191 -9.85 -19.12 8.36
CA ALA A 191 -9.95 -18.89 6.92
C ALA A 191 -9.29 -17.59 6.46
N CYS A 192 -9.11 -16.61 7.36
CA CYS A 192 -8.66 -15.26 7.00
C CYS A 192 -7.13 -15.13 6.84
N GLY A 193 -6.35 -16.11 7.28
CA GLY A 193 -4.89 -16.04 7.22
C GLY A 193 -4.24 -15.23 8.36
N ARG A 194 -5.01 -14.44 9.10
CA ARG A 194 -4.49 -13.44 10.05
C ARG A 194 -4.37 -13.89 11.50
N SER A 195 -4.84 -15.09 11.83
CA SER A 195 -4.82 -15.55 13.22
C SER A 195 -3.38 -15.77 13.69
N LYS A 196 -3.08 -15.39 14.94
CA LYS A 196 -1.84 -15.75 15.62
C LYS A 196 -1.89 -17.16 16.19
N ASN A 197 -3.08 -17.76 16.27
CA ASN A 197 -3.31 -19.14 16.75
C ASN A 197 -3.52 -20.14 15.59
N GLN A 198 -2.94 -19.88 14.42
CA GLN A 198 -3.09 -20.74 13.25
C GLN A 198 -2.70 -22.21 13.58
N PRO A 199 -3.45 -23.20 13.09
CA PRO A 199 -4.51 -23.12 12.07
C PRO A 199 -5.88 -22.67 12.60
N PHE A 200 -6.01 -22.38 13.89
CA PHE A 200 -7.26 -22.02 14.52
C PHE A 200 -7.49 -20.52 14.55
N CYS A 201 -8.74 -20.14 14.75
CA CYS A 201 -9.16 -18.76 14.86
C CYS A 201 -8.95 -18.22 16.28
N ASP A 202 -8.43 -17.00 16.39
CA ASP A 202 -8.25 -16.22 17.62
C ASP A 202 -9.09 -14.94 17.64
N GLY A 203 -9.96 -14.75 16.65
CA GLY A 203 -10.78 -13.55 16.51
C GLY A 203 -10.20 -12.45 15.61
N SER A 204 -8.98 -12.59 15.08
CA SER A 204 -8.39 -11.61 14.13
C SER A 204 -9.14 -11.52 12.79
N HIS A 205 -10.16 -12.35 12.55
CA HIS A 205 -11.02 -12.29 11.36
C HIS A 205 -12.01 -11.13 11.37
N LYS A 206 -12.27 -10.47 12.51
CA LYS A 206 -13.30 -9.42 12.66
C LYS A 206 -13.13 -8.25 11.69
N ASP A 207 -11.89 -7.94 11.31
CA ASP A 207 -11.58 -6.88 10.34
C ASP A 207 -11.47 -7.42 8.88
N THR A 208 -12.00 -8.61 8.63
CA THR A 208 -11.94 -9.30 7.34
C THR A 208 -13.31 -9.80 6.92
N ARG A 209 -13.48 -10.10 5.63
CA ARG A 209 -14.72 -10.71 5.10
C ARG A 209 -14.70 -12.25 5.15
N ARG A 210 -13.72 -12.86 5.82
CA ARG A 210 -13.49 -14.31 5.81
C ARG A 210 -13.76 -14.88 7.21
N GLU A 211 -14.92 -15.49 7.38
CA GLU A 211 -15.33 -16.13 8.64
C GLU A 211 -14.57 -17.45 8.89
N PRO A 212 -14.28 -17.80 10.15
CA PRO A 212 -13.65 -19.07 10.48
C PRO A 212 -14.60 -20.24 10.18
N LEU A 213 -14.03 -21.36 9.73
CA LEU A 213 -14.79 -22.57 9.44
C LEU A 213 -14.87 -23.46 10.68
N LYS A 214 -16.09 -23.65 11.20
CA LYS A 214 -16.34 -24.61 12.29
C LYS A 214 -16.24 -26.04 11.77
N PHE A 215 -15.52 -26.91 12.48
CA PHE A 215 -15.52 -28.36 12.25
C PHE A 215 -15.48 -29.12 13.59
N LYS A 216 -15.86 -30.40 13.55
CA LYS A 216 -15.92 -31.27 14.73
C LYS A 216 -15.18 -32.57 14.47
N LEU A 217 -14.52 -33.08 15.50
CA LEU A 217 -13.97 -34.43 15.57
C LEU A 217 -14.73 -35.22 16.63
N ASP A 218 -15.17 -36.43 16.29
CA ASP A 218 -15.90 -37.31 17.22
C ASP A 218 -14.96 -38.21 18.04
N ASP A 219 -13.69 -38.30 17.65
CA ASP A 219 -12.63 -39.07 18.27
C ASP A 219 -11.26 -38.40 18.04
N PHE A 220 -10.25 -38.86 18.79
CA PHE A 220 -8.86 -38.45 18.59
C PHE A 220 -8.38 -38.79 17.18
N ARG A 221 -7.77 -37.83 16.47
CA ARG A 221 -7.19 -38.06 15.14
C ARG A 221 -5.89 -37.31 14.91
N HIS A 222 -5.02 -37.95 14.14
CA HIS A 222 -3.95 -37.28 13.41
C HIS A 222 -4.55 -36.63 12.17
N VAL A 223 -4.42 -35.30 12.04
CA VAL A 223 -5.04 -34.54 10.95
C VAL A 223 -4.02 -33.72 10.18
N ALA A 224 -4.35 -33.42 8.93
CA ALA A 224 -3.68 -32.42 8.12
C ALA A 224 -4.65 -31.26 7.82
N LEU A 225 -4.52 -30.15 8.54
CA LEU A 225 -5.32 -28.95 8.30
C LEU A 225 -4.68 -28.07 7.24
N CYS A 226 -5.49 -27.48 6.36
CA CYS A 226 -5.03 -26.62 5.28
C CYS A 226 -4.35 -25.37 5.84
N GLY A 227 -3.06 -25.21 5.51
CA GLY A 227 -2.32 -23.98 5.80
C GLY A 227 -2.50 -22.91 4.73
N CYS A 228 -2.52 -23.31 3.45
CA CYS A 228 -2.45 -22.38 2.32
C CYS A 228 -3.76 -21.64 2.05
N LYS A 229 -4.86 -22.07 2.66
CA LYS A 229 -6.22 -21.54 2.43
C LYS A 229 -6.78 -21.78 1.02
N TYR A 230 -6.10 -22.53 0.16
CA TYR A 230 -6.58 -22.89 -1.19
C TYR A 230 -7.20 -24.29 -1.33
N SER A 231 -7.18 -25.12 -0.28
CA SER A 231 -7.79 -26.47 -0.33
C SER A 231 -9.25 -26.44 -0.78
N LYS A 232 -9.68 -27.36 -1.63
CA LYS A 232 -11.09 -27.51 -2.02
C LYS A 232 -11.91 -28.24 -0.95
N THR A 233 -11.24 -28.92 -0.03
CA THR A 233 -11.86 -29.72 1.05
C THR A 233 -11.59 -29.11 2.44
N LYS A 234 -11.54 -27.78 2.54
CA LYS A 234 -11.36 -27.06 3.82
C LYS A 234 -12.26 -27.65 4.93
N PRO A 235 -11.75 -27.79 6.17
CA PRO A 235 -10.47 -27.30 6.65
C PRO A 235 -9.30 -28.25 6.36
N TRP A 236 -9.53 -29.35 5.65
CA TRP A 236 -8.54 -30.40 5.41
C TRP A 236 -7.56 -30.03 4.29
N CYS A 237 -6.37 -30.58 4.36
CA CYS A 237 -5.42 -30.52 3.26
C CYS A 237 -5.81 -31.52 2.16
N ASP A 238 -5.91 -31.04 0.92
CA ASP A 238 -6.12 -31.86 -0.29
C ASP A 238 -4.91 -31.84 -1.24
N GLY A 239 -3.77 -31.35 -0.77
CA GLY A 239 -2.59 -31.17 -1.60
C GLY A 239 -2.66 -29.96 -2.55
N SER A 240 -3.67 -29.08 -2.47
CA SER A 240 -3.73 -27.87 -3.31
C SER A 240 -2.47 -27.01 -3.21
N HIS A 241 -1.81 -26.99 -2.05
CA HIS A 241 -0.52 -26.31 -1.83
C HIS A 241 0.62 -26.85 -2.73
N LEU A 242 0.59 -28.13 -3.11
CA LEU A 242 1.56 -28.73 -4.05
C LEU A 242 1.39 -28.22 -5.49
N LYS A 243 0.23 -27.64 -5.80
CA LYS A 243 -0.06 -27.01 -7.10
C LYS A 243 0.15 -25.50 -7.08
N LEU A 244 0.35 -24.92 -5.88
CA LEU A 244 0.81 -23.55 -5.73
C LEU A 244 2.32 -23.47 -6.00
N ASN A 245 3.06 -24.52 -5.62
CA ASN A 245 4.46 -24.72 -6.00
C ASN A 245 4.59 -25.58 -7.27
N LEU A 246 4.60 -24.96 -8.44
CA LEU A 246 5.21 -25.54 -9.63
C LEU A 246 5.84 -24.42 -10.47
N GLY A 247 7.17 -24.34 -10.40
CA GLY A 247 8.06 -23.76 -11.41
C GLY A 247 8.11 -22.25 -11.44
#